data_AF-A0ABD0XFU8-F1
#
_entry.id   AF-A0ABD0XFU8-F1
#
_cell.length_a   1.000
_cell.length_b   1.000
_cell.length_c   1.000
_cell.angle_alpha   90.00
_cell.angle_beta   90.00
_cell.angle_gamma   90.00
#
_symmetry.space_group_name_H-M   'P 1'
#
loop_
_entity.id
_entity.type
_entity.pdbx_description
1 polymer ?
#
loop_
_entity_poly.entity_id
_entity_poly.type
_entity_poly.pdbx_seq_one_letter_code
_entity_poly.pdbx_strand_id
1 'polypeptide(L)'
;MKNLTALLLLGLFCCFHMMHAVPLALPSGEICCMDLVKVKIPFRQLVSARRTSNNCPTKAIIFKTKKGNQFCVDRSEPWVPNLMTKLENRSATAKTTMMSSKQEALKFKALNF
;
A
#
# COMPACT_ATOMS: atom_id res chain seq x y z
N MET A 1 6.33 -0.61 57.69
CA MET A 1 5.16 -1.03 56.89
C MET A 1 4.85 -0.12 55.70
N LYS A 2 5.13 1.20 55.78
CA LYS A 2 4.94 2.21 54.70
C LYS A 2 5.65 1.87 53.38
N ASN A 3 6.84 1.29 53.49
CA ASN A 3 7.77 1.04 52.39
C ASN A 3 7.31 -0.13 51.51
N LEU A 4 6.65 -1.12 52.13
CA LEU A 4 6.05 -2.27 51.44
C LEU A 4 4.86 -1.83 50.58
N THR A 5 4.03 -0.93 51.11
CA THR A 5 2.89 -0.36 50.39
C THR A 5 3.35 0.48 49.19
N ALA A 6 4.41 1.29 49.36
CA ALA A 6 4.97 2.07 48.26
C ALA A 6 5.55 1.19 47.15
N LEU A 7 6.23 0.08 47.50
CA LEU A 7 6.79 -0.85 46.54
C LEU A 7 5.70 -1.57 45.73
N LEU A 8 4.59 -1.94 46.39
CA LEU A 8 3.44 -2.59 45.77
C LEU A 8 2.74 -1.68 44.76
N LEU A 9 2.56 -0.40 45.11
CA LEU A 9 1.95 0.60 44.24
C LEU A 9 2.82 0.95 43.03
N LEU A 10 4.14 1.03 43.20
CA LEU A 10 5.08 1.29 42.12
C LEU A 10 5.09 0.14 41.08
N GLY A 11 5.01 -1.11 41.56
CA GLY A 11 4.88 -2.29 40.71
C GLY A 11 3.60 -2.29 39.86
N LEU A 12 2.46 -1.91 40.46
CA LEU A 12 1.18 -1.79 39.74
C LEU A 12 1.20 -0.71 38.66
N PHE A 13 1.84 0.44 38.93
CA PHE A 13 1.97 1.54 37.97
C PHE A 13 2.86 1.15 36.79
N CYS A 14 3.96 0.43 37.04
CA CYS A 14 4.81 -0.12 35.98
C CYS A 14 4.06 -1.10 35.08
N CYS A 15 3.19 -1.96 35.63
CA CYS A 15 2.37 -2.87 34.85
C CYS A 15 1.39 -2.10 33.94
N PHE A 16 0.77 -1.02 34.42
CA PHE A 16 -0.19 -0.23 33.65
C PHE A 16 0.48 0.54 32.49
N HIS A 17 1.71 1.01 32.70
CA HIS A 17 2.46 1.76 31.70
C HIS A 17 2.95 0.88 30.53
N MET A 18 3.11 -0.44 30.77
CA MET A 18 3.47 -1.41 29.73
C MET A 18 2.31 -1.76 28.79
N MET A 19 1.08 -1.30 29.08
CA MET A 19 -0.11 -1.57 28.28
C MET A 19 -0.37 -0.51 27.19
N HIS A 20 0.48 0.52 27.07
CA HIS A 20 0.27 1.63 26.12
C HIS A 20 1.11 1.58 24.86
N ALA A 21 1.92 0.54 24.65
CA ALA A 21 2.49 0.29 23.34
C ALA A 21 1.57 -0.68 22.61
N VAL A 22 0.50 -0.19 21.98
CA VAL A 22 -0.20 -0.93 20.92
C VAL A 22 0.82 -1.06 19.78
N PRO A 23 1.42 -2.23 19.55
CA PRO A 23 2.13 -2.43 18.30
C PRO A 23 1.01 -2.56 17.28
N LEU A 24 0.84 -1.57 16.41
CA LEU A 24 0.04 -1.75 15.19
C LEU A 24 0.78 -2.70 14.24
N ALA A 25 1.10 -3.91 14.72
CA ALA A 25 1.43 -5.04 13.90
C ALA A 25 0.09 -5.59 13.39
N LEU A 26 -0.46 -4.94 12.37
CA LEU A 26 -1.61 -5.51 11.67
C LEU A 26 -1.20 -6.86 11.08
N PRO A 27 -2.01 -7.91 11.27
CA PRO A 27 -1.76 -9.23 10.70
C PRO A 27 -1.72 -9.06 9.18
N SER A 28 -0.60 -9.39 8.52
CA SER A 28 -0.41 -9.26 7.06
C SER A 28 -0.98 -7.94 6.51
N GLY A 29 -0.38 -6.83 6.96
CA GLY A 29 -0.91 -5.46 6.93
C GLY A 29 -1.54 -4.99 5.62
N GLU A 30 -2.87 -4.99 5.59
CA GLU A 30 -3.62 -4.23 4.60
C GLU A 30 -3.33 -2.73 4.78
N ILE A 31 -2.86 -2.08 3.71
CA ILE A 31 -2.51 -0.66 3.75
C ILE A 31 -3.79 0.16 3.64
N CYS A 32 -4.20 0.77 4.75
CA CYS A 32 -5.29 1.74 4.80
C CYS A 32 -4.77 3.17 4.71
N CYS A 33 -5.56 4.04 4.09
CA CYS A 33 -5.27 5.47 3.98
C CYS A 33 -5.91 6.21 5.15
N MET A 34 -5.11 6.93 5.93
CA MET A 34 -5.60 7.85 6.96
C MET A 34 -5.92 9.21 6.36
N ASP A 35 -5.04 9.70 5.48
CA ASP A 35 -5.17 10.99 4.81
C ASP A 35 -5.30 10.85 3.29
N LEU A 36 -5.99 11.81 2.67
CA LEU A 36 -6.20 11.87 1.22
C LEU A 36 -5.57 13.14 0.64
N VAL A 37 -4.84 12.97 -0.45
CA VAL A 37 -4.26 14.06 -1.21
C VAL A 37 -5.29 14.56 -2.23
N LYS A 38 -5.59 15.85 -2.17
CA LYS A 38 -6.49 16.54 -3.12
C LYS A 38 -5.77 17.03 -4.38
N VAL A 39 -4.44 17.00 -4.39
CA VAL A 39 -3.63 17.45 -5.51
C VAL A 39 -3.57 16.37 -6.60
N LYS A 40 -3.81 16.79 -7.84
CA LYS A 40 -3.72 15.92 -9.01
C LYS A 40 -2.28 15.47 -9.26
N ILE A 41 -2.06 14.17 -9.26
CA ILE A 41 -0.73 13.58 -9.48
C ILE A 41 -0.45 13.49 -10.99
N PRO A 42 0.71 13.96 -11.47
CA PRO A 42 1.08 13.86 -12.88
C PRO A 42 1.21 12.40 -13.34
N PHE A 43 0.48 12.02 -14.40
CA PHE A 43 0.48 10.66 -14.94
C PHE A 43 1.88 10.11 -15.26
N ARG A 44 2.79 10.97 -15.77
CA ARG A 44 4.15 10.58 -16.16
C ARG A 44 4.98 9.99 -15.01
N GLN A 45 4.62 10.31 -13.77
CA GLN A 45 5.30 9.86 -12.56
C GLN A 45 4.68 8.58 -11.99
N LEU A 46 3.49 8.19 -12.44
CA LEU A 46 2.79 7.01 -11.93
C LEU A 46 3.30 5.72 -12.56
N VAL A 47 3.33 4.67 -11.74
CA VAL A 47 3.74 3.31 -12.11
C VAL A 47 2.60 2.34 -11.89
N SER A 48 1.89 2.45 -10.77
CA SER A 48 0.75 1.61 -10.47
C SER A 48 -0.28 2.32 -9.62
N ALA A 49 -1.49 1.78 -9.61
CA ALA A 49 -2.58 2.18 -8.74
C ALA A 49 -3.18 0.93 -8.11
N ARG A 50 -3.59 1.00 -6.84
CA ARG A 50 -4.31 -0.07 -6.14
C ARG A 50 -5.46 0.50 -5.33
N ARG A 51 -6.55 -0.25 -5.20
CA ARG A 51 -7.67 0.10 -4.30
C ARG A 51 -7.32 -0.28 -2.87
N THR A 52 -7.71 0.53 -1.89
CA THR A 52 -7.68 0.10 -0.48
C THR A 52 -8.67 -1.04 -0.24
N SER A 53 -8.35 -1.92 0.73
CA SER A 53 -9.20 -3.05 1.10
C SER A 53 -10.59 -2.59 1.54
N ASN A 54 -11.56 -3.50 1.46
CA ASN A 54 -12.90 -3.20 1.94
C ASN A 54 -12.97 -3.10 3.47
N ASN A 55 -11.95 -3.58 4.18
CA ASN A 55 -11.83 -3.46 5.63
C ASN A 55 -11.33 -2.07 6.07
N CYS A 56 -10.82 -1.25 5.14
CA CYS A 56 -10.41 0.10 5.48
C CYS A 56 -11.63 1.02 5.71
N PRO A 57 -11.59 1.88 6.75
CA PRO A 57 -12.65 2.85 6.99
C PRO A 57 -12.75 3.85 5.83
N THR A 58 -11.60 4.27 5.30
CA THR A 58 -11.53 5.20 4.17
C THR A 58 -11.33 4.44 2.85
N LYS A 59 -12.25 4.69 1.92
CA LYS A 59 -12.22 4.16 0.56
C LYS A 59 -11.34 5.05 -0.33
N ALA A 60 -10.12 4.61 -0.61
CA ALA A 60 -9.13 5.38 -1.36
C ALA A 60 -8.50 4.57 -2.51
N ILE A 61 -7.82 5.27 -3.41
CA ILE A 61 -6.87 4.72 -4.38
C ILE A 61 -5.46 5.08 -3.91
N ILE A 62 -4.57 4.10 -3.88
CA ILE A 62 -3.15 4.30 -3.59
C ILE A 62 -2.40 4.30 -4.92
N PHE A 63 -1.89 5.46 -5.28
CA PHE A 63 -1.00 5.63 -6.44
C PHE A 63 0.46 5.45 -6.02
N LYS A 64 1.20 4.61 -6.75
CA LYS A 64 2.65 4.47 -6.59
C LYS A 64 3.37 5.19 -7.71
N THR A 65 4.31 6.05 -7.34
CA THR A 65 5.16 6.78 -8.28
C THR A 65 6.46 6.03 -8.58
N LYS A 66 7.16 6.47 -9.63
CA LYS A 66 8.49 5.96 -10.02
C LYS A 66 9.53 6.12 -8.91
N LYS A 67 9.39 7.16 -8.08
CA LYS A 67 10.26 7.41 -6.92
C LYS A 67 9.96 6.47 -5.74
N GLY A 68 8.97 5.59 -5.86
CA GLY A 68 8.54 4.69 -4.78
C GLY A 68 7.48 5.28 -3.85
N ASN A 69 7.27 6.60 -3.90
CA ASN A 69 6.28 7.29 -3.06
C ASN A 69 4.87 6.79 -3.36
N GLN A 70 4.09 6.61 -2.29
CA GLN A 70 2.69 6.22 -2.34
C GLN A 70 1.80 7.38 -1.92
N PHE A 71 0.75 7.64 -2.69
CA PHE A 71 -0.21 8.70 -2.42
C PHE A 71 -1.62 8.13 -2.36
N CYS A 72 -2.30 8.43 -1.27
CA CYS A 72 -3.71 8.12 -1.08
C CYS A 72 -4.57 9.23 -1.69
N VAL A 73 -5.53 8.86 -2.52
CA VAL A 73 -6.42 9.79 -3.22
C VAL A 73 -7.85 9.29 -3.07
N ASP A 74 -8.79 10.23 -2.93
CA ASP A 74 -10.22 9.92 -2.89
C ASP A 74 -10.66 9.25 -4.22
N ARG A 75 -11.51 8.23 -4.12
CA ARG A 75 -12.08 7.54 -5.28
C ARG A 75 -13.06 8.42 -6.06
N SER A 76 -13.62 9.43 -5.40
CA SER A 76 -14.65 10.33 -5.92
C SER A 76 -14.07 11.44 -6.80
N GLU A 77 -12.75 11.60 -6.82
CA GLU A 77 -12.07 12.61 -7.63
C GLU A 77 -12.25 12.32 -9.14
N PRO A 78 -12.72 13.28 -9.95
CA PRO A 78 -13.13 13.04 -11.35
C PRO A 78 -11.97 12.64 -12.26
N TRP A 79 -10.73 12.96 -11.88
CA TRP A 79 -9.54 12.60 -12.65
C TRP A 79 -9.02 11.18 -12.35
N VAL A 80 -9.43 10.57 -11.23
CA VAL A 80 -8.92 9.26 -10.78
C VAL A 80 -9.31 8.12 -11.72
N PRO A 81 -10.57 7.99 -12.19
CA PRO A 81 -10.95 6.92 -13.11
C PRO A 81 -10.13 6.93 -14.40
N ASN A 82 -9.96 8.10 -15.01
CA ASN A 82 -9.18 8.28 -16.23
C ASN A 82 -7.71 7.88 -16.02
N LEU A 83 -7.13 8.20 -14.87
CA LEU A 83 -5.75 7.84 -14.54
C LEU A 83 -5.58 6.34 -14.35
N MET A 84 -6.56 5.68 -13.72
CA MET A 84 -6.60 4.22 -13.56
C MET A 84 -6.66 3.52 -14.92
N THR A 85 -7.59 3.90 -15.80
CA THR A 85 -7.70 3.32 -17.14
C THR A 85 -6.41 3.48 -17.94
N LYS A 86 -5.75 4.64 -17.86
CA LYS A 86 -4.46 4.86 -18.52
C LYS A 86 -3.35 3.96 -17.97
N LEU A 87 -3.33 3.71 -16.66
CA LEU A 87 -2.38 2.78 -16.03
C LEU A 87 -2.65 1.33 -16.43
N GLU A 88 -3.92 0.93 -16.47
CA GLU A 88 -4.35 -0.40 -16.92
C GLU A 88 -3.94 -0.64 -18.37
N ASN A 89 -4.20 0.31 -19.27
CA ASN A 89 -3.78 0.22 -20.68
C ASN A 89 -2.26 0.09 -20.81
N ARG A 90 -1.49 0.89 -20.07
CA ARG A 90 -0.02 0.80 -20.06
C ARG A 90 0.45 -0.57 -19.55
N SER A 91 -0.21 -1.11 -18.53
CA SER A 91 0.10 -2.44 -18.00
C SER A 91 -0.27 -3.55 -18.98
N ALA A 92 -1.37 -3.41 -19.73
CA ALA A 92 -1.77 -4.35 -20.77
C ALA A 92 -0.77 -4.35 -21.93
N THR A 93 -0.34 -3.18 -22.41
CA THR A 93 0.70 -3.07 -23.43
C THR A 93 2.01 -3.70 -22.94
N ALA A 94 2.44 -3.42 -21.71
CA ALA A 94 3.65 -4.03 -21.14
C ALA A 94 3.51 -5.56 -20.99
N LYS A 95 2.34 -6.05 -20.61
CA LYS A 95 2.05 -7.48 -20.49
C LYS A 95 2.06 -8.16 -21.85
N THR A 96 1.52 -7.53 -22.89
CA THR A 96 1.56 -8.02 -24.28
C THR A 96 2.99 -8.02 -24.84
N THR A 97 3.80 -7.01 -24.56
CA THR A 97 5.21 -6.99 -24.99
C THR A 97 6.07 -8.01 -24.22
N MET A 98 5.83 -8.21 -22.91
CA MET A 98 6.50 -9.27 -22.14
C MET A 98 6.03 -10.67 -22.51
N MET A 99 4.74 -10.85 -22.84
CA MET A 99 4.20 -12.12 -23.32
C MET A 99 4.78 -12.44 -24.71
N SER A 100 4.87 -11.45 -25.61
CA SER A 100 5.51 -11.60 -26.93
C SER A 100 6.99 -11.96 -26.82
N SER A 101 7.74 -11.29 -25.93
CA SER A 101 9.18 -11.55 -25.73
C SER A 101 9.47 -12.88 -25.03
N LYS A 102 8.61 -13.31 -24.08
CA LYS A 102 8.70 -14.67 -23.51
C LYS A 102 8.33 -15.75 -24.52
N GLN A 103 7.34 -15.53 -25.38
CA GLN A 103 6.94 -16.49 -26.42
C GLN A 103 8.06 -16.68 -27.47
N GLU A 104 8.72 -15.59 -27.89
CA GLU A 104 9.86 -15.65 -28.81
C GLU A 104 11.10 -16.30 -28.18
N ALA A 105 11.41 -16.01 -26.92
CA ALA A 105 12.53 -16.64 -26.21
C ALA A 105 12.30 -18.15 -25.96
N LEU A 106 11.06 -18.57 -25.68
CA LEU A 106 10.69 -19.98 -25.57
C LEU A 106 10.76 -20.70 -26.92
N LYS A 107 10.36 -20.04 -28.02
CA LYS A 107 10.44 -20.59 -29.37
C LYS A 107 11.88 -20.77 -29.87
N PHE A 108 12.79 -19.84 -29.55
CA PHE A 108 14.21 -19.96 -29.89
C PHE A 108 14.91 -21.10 -29.13
N LYS A 109 14.47 -21.41 -27.91
CA LYS A 109 15.00 -22.52 -27.11
C LYS A 109 14.52 -23.90 -27.57
N ALA A 110 13.31 -23.97 -28.16
CA ALA A 110 12.75 -25.20 -28.73
C ALA A 110 13.29 -25.54 -30.14
N LEU A 111 13.97 -24.60 -30.82
CA LEU A 111 14.56 -24.81 -32.14
C LEU A 111 16.08 -25.10 -32.09
N ASN A 112 16.68 -25.01 -30.91
CA ASN A 112 18.11 -25.29 -30.67
C ASN A 112 18.31 -26.49 -29.72
N PHE A 113 17.32 -27.39 -29.66
CA PHE A 113 17.37 -28.69 -29.00
C PHE A 113 16.73 -29.72 -29.94
#